data_AF-A0A1F9N8E5-F1
#
_entry.id   AF-A0A1F9N8E5-F1
#
_cell.length_a   1.000
_cell.length_b   1.000
_cell.length_c   1.000
_cell.angle_alpha   90.00
_cell.angle_beta   90.00
_cell.angle_gamma   90.00
#
_symmetry.space_group_name_H-M   'P 1'
#
loop_
_entity.id
_entity.type
_entity.pdbx_description
1 polymer ?
#
loop_
_entity_poly.entity_id
_entity_poly.type
_entity_poly.pdbx_seq_one_letter_code
_entity_poly.pdbx_strand_id
1 'polypeptide(L)'
;MTVAEEKKNDELMTTGDIAKYLGLTSQYIQTMARREQLPIAETTAGGIRLFRRSDIERLAEERRRNPPHPGPSKGRGGRPKKKAAKVTKKITTKESAKA
;
A
#
# COMPACT_ATOMS: atom_id res chain seq x y z
N MET A 1 10.40 -9.72 -40.60
CA MET A 1 10.73 -8.70 -39.57
C MET A 1 9.61 -8.64 -38.55
N THR A 2 9.72 -9.30 -37.40
CA THR A 2 8.87 -9.07 -36.21
C THR A 2 9.59 -9.61 -34.96
N VAL A 3 10.75 -9.04 -34.64
CA VAL A 3 11.54 -9.42 -33.44
C VAL A 3 11.28 -8.47 -32.26
N ALA A 4 10.26 -7.61 -32.36
CA ALA A 4 10.05 -6.49 -31.44
C ALA A 4 8.94 -6.71 -30.40
N GLU A 5 8.10 -7.75 -30.55
CA GLU A 5 6.99 -8.00 -29.61
C GLU A 5 7.39 -8.89 -28.42
N GLU A 6 8.39 -9.77 -28.57
CA GLU A 6 8.82 -10.65 -27.48
C GLU A 6 9.51 -9.92 -26.32
N LYS A 7 10.19 -8.79 -26.56
CA LYS A 7 10.92 -8.05 -25.52
C LYS A 7 10.04 -7.39 -24.45
N LYS A 8 8.72 -7.30 -24.65
CA LYS A 8 7.82 -6.65 -23.68
C LYS A 8 7.33 -7.59 -22.57
N ASN A 9 7.32 -8.90 -22.80
CA ASN A 9 6.73 -9.87 -21.88
C ASN A 9 7.67 -10.27 -20.73
N ASP A 10 8.98 -10.11 -20.95
CA ASP A 10 10.04 -10.27 -19.94
C ASP A 10 10.41 -8.96 -19.24
N GLU A 11 9.65 -7.89 -19.46
CA GLU A 11 9.87 -6.63 -18.75
C GLU A 11 9.62 -6.84 -17.25
N LEU A 12 10.69 -6.71 -16.48
CA LEU A 12 10.66 -6.79 -15.03
C LEU A 12 10.15 -5.48 -14.47
N MET A 13 9.01 -5.54 -13.77
CA MET A 13 8.40 -4.38 -13.13
C MET A 13 8.68 -4.38 -11.64
N THR A 14 8.93 -3.19 -11.09
CA THR A 14 9.02 -3.00 -9.65
C THR A 14 7.64 -2.99 -9.01
N THR A 15 7.59 -3.17 -7.68
CA THR A 15 6.34 -3.04 -6.92
C THR A 15 5.65 -1.68 -7.12
N GLY A 16 6.43 -0.60 -7.31
CA GLY A 16 5.90 0.75 -7.51
C GLY A 16 5.21 0.92 -8.87
N ASP A 17 5.77 0.32 -9.92
CA ASP A 17 5.21 0.40 -11.27
C ASP A 17 3.94 -0.46 -11.38
N ILE A 18 3.94 -1.63 -10.75
CA ILE A 18 2.77 -2.52 -10.67
C ILE A 18 1.62 -1.84 -9.92
N ALA A 19 1.92 -1.10 -8.85
CA ALA A 19 0.93 -0.35 -8.09
C ALA A 19 0.18 0.67 -8.97
N LYS A 20 0.93 1.42 -9.79
CA LYS A 20 0.35 2.37 -10.75
C LYS A 20 -0.45 1.65 -11.83
N TYR A 21 0.09 0.54 -12.36
CA TYR A 21 -0.54 -0.22 -13.43
C TYR A 21 -1.87 -0.86 -13.02
N LEU A 22 -1.92 -1.49 -11.84
CA LEU A 22 -3.12 -2.17 -11.33
C LEU A 22 -4.06 -1.26 -10.53
N GLY A 23 -3.67 0.00 -10.28
CA GLY A 23 -4.41 0.90 -9.38
C GLY A 23 -4.46 0.40 -7.93
N LEU A 24 -3.39 -0.25 -7.46
CA LEU A 24 -3.31 -0.83 -6.12
C LEU A 24 -2.25 -0.16 -5.26
N THR A 25 -2.34 -0.39 -3.94
CA THR A 25 -1.28 0.04 -3.03
C THR A 25 -0.09 -0.92 -3.12
N SER A 26 1.13 -0.38 -3.03
CA SER A 26 2.36 -1.19 -3.01
C SER A 26 2.37 -2.21 -1.87
N GLN A 27 1.77 -1.88 -0.72
CA GLN A 27 1.67 -2.79 0.42
C GLN A 27 0.73 -3.98 0.14
N TYR A 28 -0.32 -3.78 -0.65
CA TYR A 28 -1.20 -4.87 -1.08
C TYR A 28 -0.45 -5.84 -1.99
N ILE A 29 0.34 -5.33 -2.94
CA ILE A 29 1.18 -6.14 -3.83
C ILE A 29 2.25 -6.91 -3.03
N GLN A 30 2.91 -6.27 -2.07
CA GLN A 30 3.84 -6.96 -1.17
C GLN A 30 3.18 -8.09 -0.38
N THR A 31 1.93 -7.89 0.04
CA THR A 31 1.15 -8.92 0.74
C THR A 31 0.83 -10.08 -0.19
N MET A 32 0.45 -9.82 -1.45
CA MET A 32 0.24 -10.87 -2.47
C MET A 32 1.50 -11.68 -2.73
N ALA A 33 2.64 -11.01 -2.89
CA ALA A 33 3.93 -11.68 -3.06
C ALA A 33 4.33 -12.52 -1.83
N ARG A 34 4.03 -12.07 -0.61
CA ARG A 34 4.25 -12.85 0.63
C ARG A 34 3.31 -14.06 0.76
N ARG A 35 2.14 -14.00 0.14
CA ARG A 35 1.15 -15.08 0.13
C ARG A 35 1.32 -16.01 -1.07
N GLU A 36 2.40 -15.86 -1.82
CA GLU A 36 2.70 -16.65 -3.02
C GLU A 36 1.61 -16.57 -4.10
N GLN A 37 0.78 -15.52 -4.04
CA GLN A 37 -0.27 -15.25 -5.03
C GLN A 37 0.28 -14.56 -6.29
N LEU A 38 1.53 -14.12 -6.24
CA LEU A 38 2.21 -13.49 -7.35
C LEU A 38 3.67 -13.99 -7.40
N PRO A 39 4.10 -14.62 -8.50
CA PRO A 39 5.46 -15.15 -8.62
C PRO A 39 6.48 -14.02 -8.67
N ILE A 40 7.51 -14.12 -7.84
CA ILE A 40 8.66 -13.20 -7.88
C ILE A 40 9.61 -13.73 -8.95
N ALA A 41 9.91 -12.90 -9.94
CA ALA A 41 10.79 -13.27 -11.04
C ALA A 41 12.26 -13.12 -10.65
N GLU A 42 12.59 -12.02 -9.98
CA GLU A 42 13.95 -11.73 -9.55
C GLU A 42 13.93 -10.90 -8.26
N THR A 43 14.98 -11.03 -7.45
CA THR A 43 15.22 -10.14 -6.31
C THR A 43 16.57 -9.50 -6.49
N THR A 44 16.61 -8.16 -6.52
CA THR A 44 17.88 -7.44 -6.62
C THR A 44 18.71 -7.59 -5.34
N ALA A 45 20.02 -7.33 -5.43
CA ALA A 45 20.91 -7.36 -4.25
C ALA A 45 20.45 -6.44 -3.10
N GLY A 46 19.68 -5.38 -3.40
CA GLY A 46 19.06 -4.49 -2.41
C GLY A 46 17.75 -5.02 -1.81
N GLY A 47 17.32 -6.24 -2.13
CA GLY A 47 16.09 -6.85 -1.64
C GLY A 47 14.81 -6.38 -2.34
N ILE A 48 14.93 -5.68 -3.48
CA ILE A 48 13.77 -5.25 -4.26
C ILE A 48 13.27 -6.43 -5.08
N ARG A 49 11.98 -6.74 -4.94
CA ARG A 49 11.30 -7.80 -5.69
C ARG A 49 10.84 -7.26 -7.04
N LEU A 50 11.21 -7.98 -8.08
CA LEU A 50 10.83 -7.72 -9.47
C LEU A 50 9.87 -8.81 -9.94
N PHE A 51 8.91 -8.40 -10.77
CA PHE A 51 7.84 -9.27 -11.24
C PHE A 51 7.76 -9.17 -12.76
N ARG A 52 7.47 -10.29 -13.43
CA ARG A 52 7.28 -10.28 -14.88
C ARG A 52 5.97 -9.59 -15.22
N ARG A 53 6.02 -8.69 -16.20
CA ARG A 53 4.83 -8.01 -16.73
C ARG A 53 3.72 -8.98 -17.15
N SER A 54 4.08 -10.12 -17.74
CA SER A 54 3.13 -11.18 -18.14
C SER A 54 2.26 -11.69 -16.99
N ASP A 55 2.85 -11.89 -15.80
CA ASP A 55 2.11 -12.36 -14.61
C ASP A 55 1.19 -11.27 -14.06
N ILE A 56 1.63 -10.00 -14.14
CA ILE A 56 0.84 -8.84 -13.74
C ILE A 56 -0.37 -8.66 -14.66
N GLU A 57 -0.21 -8.88 -15.96
CA GLU A 57 -1.28 -8.79 -16.93
C GLU A 57 -2.33 -9.89 -16.73
N ARG A 58 -1.89 -11.13 -16.49
CA ARG A 58 -2.79 -12.23 -16.09
C ARG A 58 -3.58 -11.87 -14.83
N LEU A 59 -2.92 -11.38 -13.80
CA LEU A 59 -3.59 -10.94 -12.57
C LEU A 59 -4.58 -9.79 -12.82
N ALA A 60 -4.22 -8.83 -13.68
CA ALA A 60 -5.10 -7.73 -14.07
C ALA A 60 -6.37 -8.26 -14.73
N GLU A 61 -6.23 -9.23 -15.62
CA GLU A 61 -7.35 -9.83 -16.33
C GLU A 61 -8.24 -10.68 -15.42
N GLU A 62 -7.66 -11.48 -14.54
CA GLU A 62 -8.42 -12.22 -13.52
C GLU A 62 -9.26 -11.28 -12.65
N ARG A 63 -8.71 -10.13 -12.27
CA ARG A 63 -9.42 -9.12 -11.46
C ARG A 63 -10.46 -8.33 -12.25
N ARG A 64 -10.30 -8.18 -13.57
CA ARG A 64 -11.37 -7.64 -14.42
C ARG A 64 -12.54 -8.60 -14.48
N ARG A 65 -12.28 -9.91 -14.54
CA ARG A 65 -13.32 -10.95 -14.55
C ARG A 65 -14.00 -11.12 -13.20
N ASN A 66 -13.23 -11.03 -12.11
CA ASN A 66 -13.74 -11.09 -10.75
C ASN A 66 -13.33 -9.84 -9.98
N PRO A 67 -14.03 -8.71 -10.19
CA PRO A 67 -13.73 -7.49 -9.47
C PRO A 67 -13.92 -7.74 -7.98
N PRO A 68 -12.93 -7.38 -7.13
CA PRO A 68 -13.14 -7.44 -5.69
C PRO A 68 -14.37 -6.60 -5.39
N HIS A 69 -15.32 -7.17 -4.65
CA HIS A 69 -16.51 -6.45 -4.25
C HIS A 69 -16.09 -5.08 -3.68
N PRO A 70 -16.71 -3.96 -4.13
CA PRO A 70 -16.54 -2.67 -3.50
C PRO A 70 -17.27 -2.70 -2.16
N GLY A 71 -16.79 -3.53 -1.24
CA GLY A 71 -17.17 -3.44 0.16
C GLY A 71 -16.72 -2.07 0.66
N PRO A 72 -17.45 -1.47 1.61
CA PRO A 72 -17.07 -0.18 2.17
C PRO A 72 -15.63 -0.30 2.63
N SER A 73 -14.73 0.46 2.02
CA SER A 73 -13.36 0.57 2.48
C SER A 73 -13.45 1.16 3.88
N LYS A 74 -13.53 0.30 4.90
CA LYS A 74 -13.28 0.70 6.27
C LYS A 74 -11.86 1.22 6.25
N GLY A 75 -11.73 2.54 6.10
CA GLY A 75 -10.48 3.25 6.12
C GLY A 75 -9.70 2.77 7.34
N ARG A 76 -8.69 1.95 7.10
CA ARG A 76 -7.70 1.66 8.11
C ARG A 76 -6.93 2.96 8.30
N GLY A 77 -7.26 3.72 9.35
CA GLY A 77 -6.31 4.70 9.88
C GLY A 77 -6.76 6.15 10.01
N GLY A 78 -8.04 6.43 10.22
CA GLY A 78 -8.39 7.66 10.93
C GLY A 78 -8.04 7.50 12.42
N ARG A 79 -6.76 7.60 12.80
CA ARG A 79 -6.40 7.81 14.23
C ARG A 79 -7.08 9.13 14.62
N PRO A 80 -8.04 9.16 15.57
CA PRO A 80 -8.59 10.43 16.02
C PRO A 80 -7.41 11.23 16.58
N LYS A 81 -7.09 12.37 15.96
CA LYS A 81 -6.17 13.33 16.55
C LYS A 81 -6.86 13.82 17.82
N LYS A 82 -6.60 13.15 18.96
CA LYS A 82 -6.95 13.70 20.27
C LYS A 82 -6.29 15.07 20.32
N LYS A 83 -7.09 16.14 20.29
CA LYS A 83 -6.60 17.49 20.54
C LYS A 83 -5.92 17.45 21.91
N ALA A 84 -4.62 17.73 21.95
CA ALA A 84 -3.88 17.82 23.20
C ALA A 84 -4.57 18.87 24.08
N ALA A 85 -5.12 18.44 25.22
CA ALA A 85 -5.64 19.34 26.22
C ALA A 85 -4.47 20.20 26.72
N LYS A 86 -4.55 21.52 26.49
CA LYS A 86 -3.59 22.49 27.00
C LYS A 86 -3.78 22.55 28.52
N VAL A 87 -2.91 21.86 29.26
CA VAL A 87 -2.79 21.99 30.71
C VAL A 87 -2.27 23.40 30.99
N THR A 88 -3.18 24.32 31.33
CA THR A 88 -2.80 25.59 31.95
C THR A 88 -2.90 25.43 33.46
N LYS A 89 -1.75 25.18 34.10
CA LYS A 89 -1.57 25.45 35.54
C LYS A 89 -1.80 26.95 35.75
N LYS A 90 -2.89 27.35 36.39
CA LYS A 90 -2.96 28.62 37.11
C LYS A 90 -2.71 28.32 38.58
N ILE A 91 -1.48 28.58 38.99
CA ILE A 91 -1.07 28.70 40.39
C ILE A 91 -1.41 30.14 40.78
N THR A 92 -2.21 30.35 41.81
CA THR A 92 -2.37 31.58 42.64
C THR A 92 -3.65 31.39 43.46
N THR A 93 -3.79 31.74 44.73
CA THR A 93 -2.91 31.97 45.89
C THR A 93 -3.88 31.77 47.07
N LYS A 94 -3.44 31.20 48.19
CA LYS A 94 -4.21 31.21 49.44
C LYS A 94 -4.59 32.66 49.76
N GLU A 95 -5.86 32.94 50.00
CA GLU A 95 -6.20 34.04 50.90
C GLU A 95 -7.40 33.67 51.75
N SER A 96 -7.12 33.67 53.04
CA SER A 96 -7.98 33.52 54.18
C SER A 96 -9.11 34.55 54.22
N ALA A 97 -10.32 34.13 54.57
CA ALA A 97 -11.25 35.00 55.29
C ALA A 97 -12.13 34.15 56.21
N LYS A 98 -11.85 34.31 57.50
CA LYS A 98 -12.61 33.84 58.64
C LYS A 98 -13.58 34.97 59.00
N ALA A 99 -14.87 34.66 59.12
CA ALA A 99 -15.85 35.46 59.84
C ALA A 99 -16.83 34.49 60.50
#